data_AF-A0A9J6D994-F1
#
_entry.id   AF-A0A9J6D994-F1
#
_cell.length_a   1.000
_cell.length_b   1.000
_cell.length_c   1.000
_cell.angle_alpha   90.00
_cell.angle_beta   90.00
_cell.angle_gamma   90.00
#
_symmetry.space_group_name_H-M   'P 1'
#
loop_
_entity.id
_entity.type
_entity.pdbx_description
1 polymer ?
#
loop_
_entity_poly.entity_id
_entity_poly.type
_entity_poly.pdbx_seq_one_letter_code
_entity_poly.pdbx_strand_id
1 'polypeptide(L)'
;MAERRRDKRDCTCFVPYCNSGYLSCKEARSLFRVPADVVKREAWSRLIKRADRELNDASAVCDLHFEAHFIERTFKTTINEEVVEFERDRPQLAKDALPTIFPGAPTYISKRLTKKKKEQSICHQCEEHKKDVDCALALNKLVKIEVRSEGNAATVEVHLQGRKWQQQQIVTREEAEALLDHVDKFSLCCGADLEPLSGDCSSFNGKFFSKNCTITTKEGPATACIQCKYQRKLILNQLSRRRCPKRRAAKTNFLRSLRRMKAKFTKVKMTLSQMKAKNEQVPEELLFEKIKGLPQKQQAAVRTCFEAACRKSKKGMKYGEEWLLECILMRMRSPKLYEHLRRQDILTLPGRTCLNKAAQHFKSSFGFNPNVFTALKENVKELDGFNRHGVVVFDEIKVSEPIDVKPSGCLDGFVDLGQFQNQKSGKELADHGLVIVVQPFTGSATSIRSKCPHVVDDTRALHFFSDFPHLLKNVRNAFLQKGYETPKGRVHADFIKEAWKEDNKNVTLKVMPHTSRVHLYSTSFEKMRVAPALPIFSEEVLKGLFFLQETH
;
A
#
# COMPACT_ATOMS: atom_id res chain seq x y z
N MET A 1 1.97 29.34 16.94
CA MET A 1 2.09 28.76 15.59
C MET A 1 0.96 27.77 15.41
N ALA A 2 0.00 28.05 14.52
CA ALA A 2 -1.20 27.23 14.37
C ALA A 2 -0.86 25.86 13.76
N GLU A 3 -1.16 24.78 14.50
CA GLU A 3 -1.14 23.42 13.99
C GLU A 3 -2.19 23.28 12.87
N ARG A 4 -1.73 23.33 11.62
CA ARG A 4 -2.57 22.96 10.47
C ARG A 4 -2.99 21.50 10.64
N ARG A 5 -4.30 21.27 10.85
CA ARG A 5 -4.93 19.95 10.69
C ARG A 5 -4.42 19.33 9.39
N ARG A 6 -3.76 18.16 9.46
CA ARG A 6 -3.25 17.47 8.26
C ARG A 6 -4.46 17.02 7.44
N ASP A 7 -4.70 17.70 6.32
CA ASP A 7 -5.71 17.29 5.35
C ASP A 7 -5.52 15.83 4.92
N LYS A 8 -6.66 15.18 4.70
CA LYS A 8 -6.75 13.76 4.35
C LYS A 8 -6.06 13.54 3.01
N ARG A 9 -5.00 12.72 3.02
CA ARG A 9 -4.19 12.40 1.84
C ARG A 9 -4.99 11.59 0.81
N ASP A 10 -4.74 11.86 -0.48
CA ASP A 10 -5.25 11.01 -1.56
C ASP A 10 -4.64 9.60 -1.51
N CYS A 11 -5.51 8.59 -1.55
CA CYS A 11 -5.14 7.18 -1.58
C CYS A 11 -4.91 6.64 -3.00
N THR A 12 -5.02 7.47 -4.03
CA THR A 12 -4.84 7.13 -5.44
C THR A 12 -3.66 7.89 -6.04
N CYS A 13 -2.99 7.29 -7.03
CA CYS A 13 -1.91 7.94 -7.74
C CYS A 13 -2.45 9.06 -8.65
N PHE A 14 -1.80 10.22 -8.62
CA PHE A 14 -2.15 11.40 -9.39
C PHE A 14 -1.73 11.31 -10.88
N VAL A 15 -0.86 10.37 -11.26
CA VAL A 15 -0.34 10.29 -12.63
C VAL A 15 -1.39 9.73 -13.60
N PRO A 16 -1.60 10.36 -14.77
CA PRO A 16 -2.54 9.88 -15.79
C PRO A 16 -2.25 8.43 -16.19
N TYR A 17 -3.32 7.66 -16.46
CA TYR A 17 -3.26 6.24 -16.84
C TYR A 17 -2.63 5.31 -15.79
N CYS A 18 -2.41 5.77 -14.56
CA CYS A 18 -1.99 4.94 -13.45
C CYS A 18 -3.19 4.50 -12.61
N ASN A 19 -3.32 3.20 -12.36
CA ASN A 19 -4.36 2.64 -11.51
C ASN A 19 -3.91 2.41 -10.06
N SER A 20 -2.70 2.82 -9.68
CA SER A 20 -2.17 2.59 -8.33
C SER A 20 -3.05 3.26 -7.28
N GLY A 21 -3.50 2.49 -6.28
CA GLY A 21 -4.39 2.96 -5.22
C GLY A 21 -5.89 2.91 -5.54
N TYR A 22 -6.27 2.60 -6.79
CA TYR A 22 -7.65 2.30 -7.14
C TYR A 22 -8.00 0.84 -6.79
N LEU A 23 -9.28 0.55 -6.55
CA LEU A 23 -9.77 -0.81 -6.28
C LEU A 23 -9.38 -1.84 -7.37
N SER A 24 -9.16 -1.38 -8.60
CA SER A 24 -8.76 -2.23 -9.74
C SER A 24 -7.31 -2.71 -9.68
N CYS A 25 -6.44 -2.04 -8.91
CA CYS A 25 -5.04 -2.42 -8.77
C CYS A 25 -4.87 -3.42 -7.61
N LYS A 26 -4.42 -4.63 -7.94
CA LYS A 26 -4.21 -5.71 -6.96
C LYS A 26 -2.85 -5.64 -6.26
N GLU A 27 -1.91 -4.86 -6.79
CA GLU A 27 -0.57 -4.73 -6.24
C GLU A 27 -0.49 -3.55 -5.27
N ALA A 28 0.01 -3.81 -4.04
CA ALA A 28 0.27 -2.74 -3.08
C ALA A 28 1.50 -1.93 -3.53
N ARG A 29 1.31 -0.63 -3.76
CA ARG A 29 2.36 0.28 -4.22
C ARG A 29 2.61 1.37 -3.18
N SER A 30 3.86 1.79 -3.05
CA SER A 30 4.21 2.89 -2.14
C SER A 30 3.82 4.21 -2.78
N LEU A 31 2.89 4.93 -2.15
CA LEU A 31 2.51 6.28 -2.55
C LEU A 31 3.40 7.28 -1.82
N PHE A 32 3.94 8.26 -2.54
CA PHE A 32 4.69 9.41 -2.01
C PHE A 32 3.85 10.68 -2.12
N ARG A 33 3.89 11.51 -1.08
CA ARG A 33 3.18 12.81 -1.10
C ARG A 33 3.97 13.80 -1.95
N VAL A 34 3.27 14.71 -2.59
CA VAL A 34 3.90 15.82 -3.32
C VAL A 34 4.79 16.64 -2.36
N PRO A 35 5.99 17.08 -2.77
CA PRO A 35 6.86 17.91 -1.95
C PRO A 35 6.16 19.20 -1.48
N ALA A 36 6.39 19.60 -0.23
CA ALA A 36 5.92 20.89 0.29
C ALA A 36 6.67 22.09 -0.33
N ASP A 37 7.88 21.85 -0.84
CA ASP A 37 8.69 22.82 -1.56
C ASP A 37 8.02 23.20 -2.89
N VAL A 38 7.68 24.48 -3.03
CA VAL A 38 6.93 25.04 -4.16
C VAL A 38 7.66 24.79 -5.49
N VAL A 39 8.98 24.96 -5.52
CA VAL A 39 9.78 24.80 -6.75
C VAL A 39 9.76 23.36 -7.24
N LYS A 40 9.87 22.39 -6.32
CA LYS A 40 9.81 20.97 -6.66
C LYS A 40 8.40 20.52 -7.02
N ARG A 41 7.38 21.07 -6.35
CA ARG A 41 5.98 20.81 -6.69
C ARG A 41 5.66 21.30 -8.10
N GLU A 42 6.14 22.49 -8.48
CA GLU A 42 6.03 22.97 -9.86
C GLU A 42 6.80 22.07 -10.83
N ALA A 43 7.99 21.61 -10.47
CA ALA A 43 8.74 20.66 -11.31
C ALA A 43 7.95 19.34 -11.53
N TRP A 44 7.30 18.81 -10.49
CA TRP A 44 6.42 17.65 -10.60
C TRP A 44 5.19 17.94 -11.48
N SER A 45 4.56 19.11 -11.32
CA SER A 45 3.40 19.53 -12.12
C SER A 45 3.75 19.70 -13.60
N ARG A 46 4.92 20.27 -13.93
CA ARG A 46 5.40 20.43 -15.32
C ARG A 46 5.68 19.08 -16.00
N LEU A 47 6.09 18.08 -15.23
CA LEU A 47 6.36 16.72 -15.73
C LEU A 47 5.07 15.90 -15.88
N ILE A 48 4.18 15.96 -14.91
CA ILE A 48 2.89 15.26 -14.91
C ILE A 48 1.86 16.17 -15.62
N LYS A 49 1.96 16.23 -16.95
CA LYS A 49 1.08 17.05 -17.79
C LYS A 49 -0.36 16.57 -17.69
N ARG A 50 -1.19 17.33 -16.98
CA ARG A 50 -2.60 17.02 -16.71
C ARG A 50 -3.44 18.29 -16.90
N ALA A 51 -4.47 18.22 -17.74
CA ALA A 51 -5.34 19.37 -18.04
C ALA A 51 -6.64 19.37 -17.21
N ASP A 52 -7.05 18.20 -16.72
CA ASP A 52 -8.28 17.99 -15.96
C ASP A 52 -8.15 18.37 -14.47
N ARG A 53 -6.93 18.33 -13.90
CA ARG A 53 -6.72 18.51 -12.47
C ARG A 53 -5.32 19.03 -12.15
N GLU A 54 -5.25 20.01 -11.26
CA GLU A 54 -4.00 20.58 -10.75
C GLU A 54 -3.39 19.78 -9.58
N LEU A 55 -2.07 19.86 -9.41
CA LEU A 55 -1.33 19.14 -8.39
C LEU A 55 -1.39 19.88 -7.04
N ASN A 56 -2.29 19.44 -6.16
CA ASN A 56 -2.43 20.00 -4.81
C ASN A 56 -1.53 19.27 -3.78
N ASP A 57 -1.50 19.78 -2.55
CA ASP A 57 -0.71 19.23 -1.43
C ASP A 57 -1.27 17.91 -0.86
N ALA A 58 -2.53 17.57 -1.11
CA ALA A 58 -3.12 16.28 -0.77
C ALA A 58 -2.77 15.16 -1.76
N SER A 59 -2.33 15.52 -2.98
CA SER A 59 -2.01 14.59 -4.06
C SER A 59 -0.84 13.66 -3.73
N ALA A 60 -0.85 12.47 -4.34
CA ALA A 60 0.19 11.46 -4.15
C ALA A 60 0.60 10.79 -5.47
N VAL A 61 1.86 10.39 -5.59
CA VAL A 61 2.42 9.70 -6.77
C VAL A 61 3.06 8.39 -6.33
N CYS A 62 2.80 7.28 -7.03
CA CYS A 62 3.35 5.97 -6.66
C CYS A 62 4.81 5.76 -7.10
N ASP A 63 5.46 4.76 -6.49
CA ASP A 63 6.84 4.34 -6.76
C ASP A 63 7.15 3.96 -8.21
N LEU A 64 6.15 3.57 -9.01
CA LEU A 64 6.32 3.24 -10.43
C LEU A 64 6.82 4.42 -11.28
N HIS A 65 6.59 5.65 -10.83
CA HIS A 65 6.91 6.85 -11.61
C HIS A 65 8.31 7.41 -11.32
N PHE A 66 9.03 6.83 -10.35
CA PHE A 66 10.37 7.22 -9.95
C PHE A 66 11.38 6.16 -10.35
N GLU A 67 12.61 6.58 -10.64
CA GLU A 67 13.72 5.64 -10.78
C GLU A 67 14.04 5.01 -9.42
N ALA A 68 14.29 3.70 -9.39
CA ALA A 68 14.47 2.93 -8.16
C ALA A 68 15.58 3.48 -7.25
N HIS A 69 16.61 4.14 -7.79
CA HIS A 69 17.70 4.71 -7.02
C HIS A 69 17.34 5.99 -6.26
N PHE A 70 16.23 6.64 -6.61
CA PHE A 70 15.69 7.77 -5.86
C PHE A 70 14.77 7.32 -4.73
N ILE A 71 14.49 6.03 -4.60
CA ILE A 71 13.64 5.47 -3.55
C ILE A 71 14.52 4.86 -2.46
N GLU A 72 14.61 5.55 -1.34
CA GLU A 72 15.32 5.11 -0.14
C GLU A 72 14.47 4.08 0.61
N ARG A 73 14.80 2.79 0.42
CA ARG A 73 14.16 1.67 1.13
C ARG A 73 14.94 1.20 2.35
N THR A 74 16.21 1.58 2.47
CA THR A 74 17.07 1.24 3.60
C THR A 74 17.60 2.51 4.27
N PHE A 75 18.03 2.40 5.52
CA PHE A 75 18.79 3.42 6.22
C PHE A 75 19.96 2.77 6.97
N LYS A 76 21.04 3.53 7.17
CA LYS A 76 22.23 3.05 7.88
C LYS A 76 22.30 3.74 9.23
N THR A 77 22.48 2.96 10.28
CA THR A 77 22.70 3.45 11.64
C THR A 77 23.92 2.76 12.22
N THR A 78 24.77 3.53 12.90
CA THR A 78 25.90 2.97 13.62
C THR A 78 25.43 2.49 14.99
N ILE A 79 25.54 1.20 15.25
CA ILE A 79 25.27 0.60 16.56
C ILE A 79 26.59 -0.05 17.00
N ASN A 80 27.12 0.36 18.15
CA ASN A 80 28.40 -0.15 18.69
C ASN A 80 29.56 -0.08 17.68
N GLU A 81 29.78 1.08 17.06
CA GLU A 81 30.85 1.32 16.06
C GLU A 81 30.76 0.51 14.76
N GLU A 82 29.71 -0.31 14.60
CA GLU A 82 29.43 -1.05 13.37
C GLU A 82 28.26 -0.42 12.59
N VAL A 83 28.45 -0.18 11.29
CA VAL A 83 27.42 0.42 10.43
C VAL A 83 26.49 -0.67 9.93
N VAL A 84 25.30 -0.77 10.54
CA VAL A 84 24.28 -1.75 10.17
C VAL A 84 23.22 -1.08 9.28
N GLU A 85 22.83 -1.76 8.20
CA GLU A 85 21.82 -1.31 7.24
C GLU A 85 20.47 -1.97 7.53
N PHE A 86 19.45 -1.16 7.84
CA PHE A 86 18.09 -1.62 8.15
C PHE A 86 17.11 -1.22 7.05
N GLU A 87 16.07 -2.04 6.85
CA GLU A 87 14.96 -1.70 5.96
C GLU A 87 14.02 -0.69 6.62
N ARG A 88 13.49 0.26 5.82
CA ARG A 88 12.51 1.24 6.27
C ARG A 88 11.10 0.66 6.12
N ASP A 89 10.29 0.74 7.18
CA ASP A 89 8.86 0.41 7.13
C ASP A 89 8.09 1.22 6.08
N ARG A 90 8.54 2.46 5.82
CA ARG A 90 7.99 3.35 4.80
C ARG A 90 9.13 3.87 3.92
N PRO A 91 9.17 3.49 2.63
CA PRO A 91 10.13 4.06 1.70
C PRO A 91 10.02 5.59 1.66
N GLN A 92 11.15 6.27 1.44
CA GLN A 92 11.20 7.72 1.24
C GLN A 92 11.79 8.05 -0.14
N LEU A 93 11.50 9.25 -0.64
CA LEU A 93 12.13 9.76 -1.86
C LEU A 93 13.35 10.60 -1.51
N ALA A 94 14.43 10.43 -2.27
CA ALA A 94 15.58 11.31 -2.25
C ALA A 94 15.17 12.74 -2.59
N LYS A 95 15.94 13.72 -2.10
CA LYS A 95 15.59 15.14 -2.22
C LYS A 95 15.50 15.64 -3.66
N ASP A 96 16.19 15.00 -4.60
CA ASP A 96 16.26 15.33 -6.02
C ASP A 96 15.39 14.41 -6.91
N ALA A 97 14.53 13.58 -6.30
CA ALA A 97 13.64 12.68 -7.01
C ALA A 97 12.59 13.44 -7.85
N LEU A 98 12.50 13.09 -9.13
CA LEU A 98 11.50 13.60 -10.06
C LEU A 98 10.71 12.44 -10.70
N PRO A 99 9.38 12.57 -10.89
CA PRO A 99 8.57 11.55 -11.54
C PRO A 99 8.74 11.64 -13.05
N THR A 100 9.65 10.84 -13.61
CA THR A 100 10.00 10.90 -15.04
C THR A 100 9.64 9.65 -15.82
N ILE A 101 9.09 8.62 -15.16
CA ILE A 101 8.69 7.35 -15.78
C ILE A 101 7.16 7.29 -15.88
N PHE A 102 6.66 7.10 -17.10
CA PHE A 102 5.21 7.03 -17.39
C PHE A 102 4.90 5.82 -18.26
N PRO A 103 4.73 4.61 -17.67
CA PRO A 103 4.58 3.37 -18.42
C PRO A 103 3.35 3.31 -19.33
N GLY A 104 2.27 4.01 -18.96
CA GLY A 104 1.01 4.09 -19.72
C GLY A 104 0.96 5.23 -20.75
N ALA A 105 2.03 6.01 -20.91
CA ALA A 105 2.09 7.16 -21.82
C ALA A 105 3.10 6.90 -22.97
N PRO A 106 2.99 7.62 -24.11
CA PRO A 106 3.94 7.51 -25.21
C PRO A 106 5.40 7.64 -24.76
N THR A 107 6.28 6.82 -25.32
CA THR A 107 7.67 6.62 -24.86
C THR A 107 8.52 7.89 -24.82
N TYR A 108 8.20 8.90 -25.65
CA TYR A 108 8.91 10.18 -25.68
C TYR A 108 8.62 11.10 -24.47
N ILE A 109 7.57 10.81 -23.69
CA ILE A 109 7.22 11.54 -22.47
C ILE A 109 8.09 11.06 -21.29
N SER A 110 8.40 9.76 -21.27
CA SER A 110 9.27 9.18 -20.24
C SER A 110 10.74 9.53 -20.51
N LYS A 111 11.41 10.18 -19.56
CA LYS A 111 12.85 10.51 -19.66
C LYS A 111 13.61 9.91 -18.48
N ARG A 112 14.53 8.99 -18.74
CA ARG A 112 15.42 8.50 -17.68
C ARG A 112 16.50 9.53 -17.39
N LEU A 113 16.59 9.97 -16.14
CA LEU A 113 17.61 10.90 -15.68
C LEU A 113 18.94 10.16 -15.60
N THR A 114 19.91 10.58 -16.41
CA THR A 114 21.26 9.99 -16.33
C THR A 114 21.89 10.33 -14.98
N LYS A 115 22.52 9.33 -14.35
CA LYS A 115 23.25 9.46 -13.09
C LYS A 115 24.22 10.65 -13.17
N LYS A 116 24.09 11.67 -12.30
CA LYS A 116 25.07 12.78 -12.23
C LYS A 116 26.46 12.16 -12.06
N LYS A 117 27.34 12.39 -13.04
CA LYS A 117 28.78 12.12 -12.87
C LYS A 117 29.25 12.99 -11.71
N LYS A 118 30.03 12.43 -10.78
CA LYS A 118 30.83 13.22 -9.83
C LYS A 118 31.53 14.32 -10.64
N GLU A 119 31.33 15.57 -10.24
CA GLU A 119 32.04 16.71 -10.81
C GLU A 119 33.54 16.44 -10.66
N GLN A 120 34.18 16.28 -11.81
CA GLN A 120 35.63 16.20 -11.92
C GLN A 120 36.09 17.65 -11.92
N SER A 121 36.90 18.00 -10.93
CA SER A 121 37.54 19.31 -10.76
C SER A 121 37.98 19.88 -12.11
N ILE A 122 37.52 21.09 -12.40
CA ILE A 122 37.93 21.90 -13.54
C ILE A 122 39.45 21.98 -13.52
N CYS A 123 40.07 21.39 -14.55
CA CYS A 123 41.50 21.48 -14.79
C CYS A 123 41.83 22.92 -15.19
N HIS A 124 42.68 23.54 -14.40
CA HIS A 124 43.27 24.86 -14.55
C HIS A 124 44.24 24.84 -15.74
N GLN A 125 43.76 24.91 -16.99
CA GLN A 125 44.63 24.93 -18.17
C GLN A 125 43.91 25.35 -19.48
N CYS A 126 43.09 26.40 -19.42
CA CYS A 126 42.46 26.99 -20.62
C CYS A 126 42.61 28.52 -20.69
N GLU A 127 43.69 29.08 -20.16
CA GLU A 127 44.08 30.47 -20.40
C GLU A 127 45.57 30.49 -20.73
N GLU A 128 45.94 30.19 -21.98
CA GLU A 128 47.28 30.50 -22.52
C GLU A 128 47.41 30.08 -23.99
N HIS A 129 46.56 30.59 -24.88
CA HIS A 129 46.87 30.62 -26.32
C HIS A 129 46.23 31.86 -26.98
N LYS A 130 46.55 33.04 -26.42
CA LYS A 130 46.81 34.22 -27.25
C LYS A 130 48.33 34.34 -27.30
N LYS A 131 48.92 33.86 -28.40
CA LYS A 131 50.27 34.26 -28.78
C LYS A 131 50.20 34.86 -30.17
N ASP A 132 50.70 36.07 -30.22
CA ASP A 132 50.95 36.89 -31.38
C ASP A 132 51.59 36.09 -32.49
N VAL A 133 51.10 36.29 -33.72
CA VAL A 133 51.83 35.94 -34.92
C VAL A 133 52.17 37.25 -35.61
N ASP A 134 53.48 37.46 -35.71
CA ASP A 134 54.13 38.50 -36.49
C ASP A 134 53.38 38.76 -37.81
N CYS A 135 52.98 40.01 -38.00
CA CYS A 135 52.43 40.49 -39.26
C CYS A 135 53.54 40.57 -40.31
N ALA A 136 54.02 39.43 -40.79
CA ALA A 136 54.45 39.35 -42.18
C ALA A 136 53.19 39.57 -43.03
N LEU A 137 53.13 40.64 -43.81
CA LEU A 137 52.06 40.94 -44.77
C LEU A 137 51.94 39.78 -45.79
N ALA A 138 51.25 38.70 -45.39
CA ALA A 138 50.93 37.59 -46.27
C ALA A 138 49.76 38.05 -47.15
N LEU A 139 50.10 38.50 -48.37
CA LEU A 139 49.11 38.89 -49.38
C LEU A 139 48.26 37.66 -49.74
N ASN A 140 47.03 37.61 -49.20
CA ASN A 140 46.08 36.52 -49.47
C ASN A 140 45.60 36.51 -50.93
N LYS A 141 45.73 37.65 -51.61
CA LYS A 141 45.49 37.85 -53.04
C LYS A 141 46.68 38.63 -53.60
N LEU A 142 47.32 38.10 -54.64
CA LEU A 142 48.45 38.73 -55.30
C LEU A 142 48.19 38.70 -56.81
N VAL A 143 48.30 39.86 -57.45
CA VAL A 143 48.18 39.99 -58.91
C VAL A 143 49.53 40.47 -59.44
N LYS A 144 50.23 39.61 -60.17
CA LYS A 144 51.54 39.92 -60.76
C LYS A 144 51.33 40.32 -62.22
N ILE A 145 51.67 41.55 -62.57
CA ILE A 145 51.56 42.07 -63.93
C ILE A 145 52.97 42.19 -64.50
N GLU A 146 53.29 41.42 -65.53
CA GLU A 146 54.56 41.49 -66.26
C GLU A 146 54.34 42.08 -67.65
N VAL A 147 55.01 43.20 -67.95
CA VAL A 147 54.96 43.86 -69.27
C VAL A 147 56.19 43.43 -70.07
N ARG A 148 56.00 42.87 -71.26
CA ARG A 148 57.10 42.51 -72.18
C ARG A 148 57.31 43.67 -73.17
N SER A 149 58.54 44.15 -73.29
CA SER A 149 58.92 45.43 -73.91
C SER A 149 58.78 45.52 -75.46
N GLU A 150 58.09 44.60 -76.14
CA GLU A 150 57.92 44.62 -77.60
C GLU A 150 56.48 44.34 -78.08
N GLY A 151 55.47 44.56 -77.22
CA GLY A 151 54.07 44.51 -77.63
C GLY A 151 53.15 45.13 -76.56
N ASN A 152 52.03 45.72 -76.97
CA ASN A 152 51.12 46.50 -76.11
C ASN A 152 50.30 45.64 -75.11
N ALA A 153 50.76 44.44 -74.75
CA ALA A 153 50.03 43.46 -73.92
C ALA A 153 50.82 43.06 -72.67
N ALA A 154 50.22 43.21 -71.50
CA ALA A 154 50.74 42.78 -70.21
C ALA A 154 50.20 41.38 -69.83
N THR A 155 51.06 40.50 -69.31
CA THR A 155 50.63 39.21 -68.80
C THR A 155 50.34 39.33 -67.31
N VAL A 156 49.11 38.97 -66.90
CA VAL A 156 48.65 39.05 -65.52
C VAL A 156 48.47 37.66 -64.93
N GLU A 157 49.17 37.37 -63.84
CA GLU A 157 49.02 36.16 -63.03
C GLU A 157 48.32 36.48 -61.71
N VAL A 158 47.18 35.83 -61.46
CA VAL A 158 46.41 35.98 -60.22
C VAL A 158 46.71 34.80 -59.30
N HIS A 159 47.27 35.08 -58.13
CA HIS A 159 47.57 34.12 -57.08
C HIS A 159 46.63 34.34 -55.88
N LEU A 160 45.93 33.29 -55.44
CA LEU A 160 45.05 33.30 -54.27
C LEU A 160 45.59 32.31 -53.23
N GLN A 161 45.83 32.78 -52.00
CA GLN A 161 46.41 31.98 -50.89
C GLN A 161 47.65 31.16 -51.29
N GLY A 162 48.56 31.78 -52.06
CA GLY A 162 49.82 31.18 -52.50
C GLY A 162 49.71 30.17 -53.65
N ARG A 163 48.53 29.96 -54.24
CA ARG A 163 48.33 29.11 -55.43
C ARG A 163 47.96 29.95 -56.65
N LYS A 164 48.54 29.61 -57.82
CA LYS A 164 48.17 30.21 -59.12
C LYS A 164 46.73 29.85 -59.45
N TRP A 165 45.88 30.86 -59.60
CA TRP A 165 44.45 30.69 -59.86
C TRP A 165 44.13 30.84 -61.35
N GLN A 166 44.60 31.93 -61.98
CA GLN A 166 44.41 32.18 -63.41
C GLN A 166 45.55 33.04 -63.98
N GLN A 167 45.84 32.89 -65.28
CA GLN A 167 46.75 33.73 -66.04
C GLN A 167 46.01 34.25 -67.28
N GLN A 168 46.09 35.55 -67.55
CA GLN A 168 45.46 36.19 -68.71
C GLN A 168 46.33 37.31 -69.28
N GLN A 169 46.15 37.63 -70.56
CA GLN A 169 46.77 38.78 -71.20
C GLN A 169 45.81 39.96 -71.17
N ILE A 170 46.32 41.15 -70.85
CA ILE A 170 45.55 42.39 -70.76
C ILE A 170 46.21 43.44 -71.64
N VAL A 171 45.43 44.16 -72.42
CA VAL A 171 45.93 45.17 -73.37
C VAL A 171 45.57 46.58 -72.92
N THR A 172 44.43 46.76 -72.26
CA THR A 172 43.93 48.09 -71.82
C THR A 172 43.97 48.26 -70.31
N ARG A 173 44.07 49.52 -69.86
CA ARG A 173 44.03 49.87 -68.43
C ARG A 173 42.69 49.52 -67.78
N GLU A 174 41.59 49.70 -68.50
CA GLU A 174 40.23 49.39 -68.02
C GLU A 174 40.05 47.89 -67.74
N GLU A 175 40.63 47.02 -68.58
CA GLU A 175 40.65 45.56 -68.35
C GLU A 175 41.46 45.18 -67.09
N ALA A 176 42.54 45.90 -66.79
CA ALA A 176 43.36 45.67 -65.60
C ALA A 176 42.61 46.11 -64.31
N GLU A 177 41.96 47.27 -64.33
CA GLU A 177 41.14 47.76 -63.21
C GLU A 177 39.93 46.85 -62.96
N ALA A 178 39.25 46.40 -64.03
CA ALA A 178 38.15 45.43 -63.92
C ALA A 178 38.59 44.07 -63.35
N LEU A 179 39.79 43.59 -63.71
CA LEU A 179 40.34 42.37 -63.12
C LEU A 179 40.65 42.55 -61.63
N LEU A 180 41.27 43.67 -61.24
CA LEU A 180 41.58 43.96 -59.83
C LEU A 180 40.30 44.02 -58.98
N ASP A 181 39.26 44.68 -59.47
CA ASP A 181 37.94 44.73 -58.83
C ASP A 181 37.29 43.33 -58.72
N HIS A 182 37.45 42.50 -59.74
CA HIS A 182 36.94 41.12 -59.72
C HIS A 182 37.69 40.26 -58.69
N VAL A 183 39.02 40.41 -58.62
CA VAL A 183 39.87 39.70 -57.66
C VAL A 183 39.53 40.13 -56.23
N ASP A 184 39.26 41.41 -56.00
CA ASP A 184 38.95 41.91 -54.67
C ASP A 184 37.58 41.42 -54.15
N LYS A 185 36.62 41.16 -55.05
CA LYS A 185 35.32 40.58 -54.69
C LYS A 185 35.35 39.10 -54.29
N PHE A 186 36.44 38.36 -54.52
CA PHE A 186 36.53 36.95 -54.11
C PHE A 186 36.51 36.78 -52.58
N SER A 187 35.61 35.92 -52.09
CA SER A 187 35.63 35.41 -50.71
C SER A 187 36.53 34.17 -50.63
N LEU A 188 37.58 34.24 -49.80
CA LEU A 188 38.55 33.17 -49.63
C LEU A 188 38.15 32.18 -48.53
N CYS A 189 38.48 30.90 -48.73
CA CYS A 189 38.24 29.81 -47.80
C CYS A 189 39.08 29.96 -46.53
N CYS A 190 38.47 29.71 -45.36
CA CYS A 190 39.19 29.71 -44.07
C CYS A 190 39.85 28.38 -43.69
N GLY A 191 39.67 27.31 -44.46
CA GLY A 191 40.29 26.01 -44.18
C GLY A 191 39.57 25.17 -43.10
N ALA A 192 40.22 24.11 -42.63
CA ALA A 192 39.68 23.21 -41.61
C ALA A 192 40.00 23.66 -40.17
N ASP A 193 40.92 24.61 -40.00
CA ASP A 193 41.36 25.21 -38.72
C ASP A 193 41.66 24.19 -37.59
N LEU A 194 42.14 23.00 -37.95
CA LEU A 194 42.55 21.94 -37.03
C LEU A 194 43.71 21.15 -37.66
N GLU A 195 44.77 20.95 -36.88
CA GLU A 195 45.94 20.16 -37.29
C GLU A 195 45.55 18.69 -37.50
N PRO A 196 45.81 18.10 -38.68
CA PRO A 196 45.48 16.71 -38.93
C PRO A 196 46.47 15.78 -38.21
N LEU A 197 45.95 14.73 -37.57
CA LEU A 197 46.77 13.73 -36.87
C LEU A 197 47.57 12.80 -37.80
N SER A 198 47.17 12.72 -39.07
CA SER A 198 47.88 11.98 -40.12
C SER A 198 47.20 12.24 -41.48
N GLY A 199 47.94 12.84 -42.43
CA GLY A 199 47.52 12.98 -43.82
C GLY A 199 48.07 14.23 -44.49
N ASP A 200 48.36 14.11 -45.78
CA ASP A 200 48.83 15.18 -46.65
C ASP A 200 47.79 16.31 -46.79
N CYS A 201 47.83 17.30 -45.91
CA CYS A 201 47.10 18.55 -46.05
C CYS A 201 48.03 19.64 -46.59
N SER A 202 47.49 20.54 -47.40
CA SER A 202 48.21 21.77 -47.76
C SER A 202 48.07 22.79 -46.63
N SER A 203 49.17 23.31 -46.11
CA SER A 203 49.18 24.40 -45.13
C SER A 203 49.51 25.73 -45.82
N PHE A 204 48.79 26.78 -45.44
CA PHE A 204 49.12 28.16 -45.81
C PHE A 204 48.79 29.06 -44.63
N ASN A 205 49.77 29.86 -44.19
CA ASN A 205 49.66 30.81 -43.08
C ASN A 205 49.06 30.20 -41.79
N GLY A 206 49.57 29.03 -41.36
CA GLY A 206 49.10 28.33 -40.16
C GLY A 206 47.73 27.66 -40.26
N LYS A 207 47.04 27.77 -41.41
CA LYS A 207 45.74 27.12 -41.67
C LYS A 207 45.89 25.91 -42.57
N PHE A 208 45.12 24.86 -42.27
CA PHE A 208 45.14 23.60 -43.00
C PHE A 208 43.97 23.48 -43.95
N PHE A 209 44.26 23.14 -45.21
CA PHE A 209 43.28 23.00 -46.28
C PHE A 209 43.24 21.55 -46.79
N SER A 210 42.06 21.13 -47.24
CA SER A 210 41.92 19.88 -48.00
C SER A 210 42.72 19.98 -49.30
N LYS A 211 43.28 18.86 -49.79
CA LYS A 211 43.99 18.82 -51.09
C LYS A 211 43.13 19.42 -52.22
N ASN A 212 41.84 19.11 -52.20
CA ASN A 212 40.86 19.52 -53.21
C ASN A 212 40.12 20.80 -52.79
N CYS A 213 40.78 21.71 -52.08
CA CYS A 213 40.18 22.99 -51.71
C CYS A 213 39.98 23.86 -52.96
N THR A 214 38.78 24.39 -53.14
CA THR A 214 38.42 25.32 -54.22
C THR A 214 38.95 26.74 -54.02
N ILE A 215 39.60 27.03 -52.88
CA ILE A 215 40.21 28.31 -52.48
C ILE A 215 39.19 29.45 -52.29
N THR A 216 38.19 29.56 -53.16
CA THR A 216 37.07 30.50 -53.05
C THR A 216 35.85 29.83 -52.42
N THR A 217 35.04 30.62 -51.71
CA THR A 217 33.76 30.20 -51.16
C THR A 217 32.63 31.09 -51.64
N LYS A 218 31.48 30.47 -51.93
CA LYS A 218 30.26 31.17 -52.34
C LYS A 218 29.39 31.60 -51.15
N GLU A 219 29.75 31.19 -49.94
CA GLU A 219 28.95 31.35 -48.70
C GLU A 219 29.36 32.58 -47.86
N GLY A 220 30.25 33.44 -48.38
CA GLY A 220 30.68 34.68 -47.74
C GLY A 220 32.07 34.61 -47.07
N PRO A 221 32.60 35.76 -46.60
CA PRO A 221 33.93 35.84 -46.00
C PRO A 221 34.04 34.97 -44.73
N ALA A 222 35.20 34.33 -44.54
CA ALA A 222 35.51 33.45 -43.40
C ALA A 222 34.72 32.12 -43.32
N THR A 223 34.05 31.68 -44.39
CA THR A 223 33.47 30.34 -44.48
C THR A 223 34.45 29.34 -45.10
N ALA A 224 34.39 28.07 -44.67
CA ALA A 224 35.19 26.99 -45.26
C ALA A 224 34.43 26.35 -46.43
N CYS A 225 35.12 25.99 -47.51
CA CYS A 225 34.50 25.22 -48.57
C CYS A 225 34.05 23.83 -48.05
N ILE A 226 33.12 23.19 -48.77
CA ILE A 226 32.54 21.89 -48.39
C ILE A 226 33.64 20.84 -48.11
N GLN A 227 34.72 20.84 -48.90
CA GLN A 227 35.82 19.90 -48.73
C GLN A 227 36.61 20.13 -47.43
N CYS A 228 36.84 21.40 -47.05
CA CYS A 228 37.48 21.73 -45.78
C CYS A 228 36.56 21.45 -44.57
N LYS A 229 35.24 21.66 -44.70
CA LYS A 229 34.25 21.27 -43.68
C LYS A 229 34.21 19.75 -43.46
N TYR A 230 34.27 18.96 -44.54
CA TYR A 230 34.32 17.50 -44.47
C TYR A 230 35.60 17.01 -43.79
N GLN A 231 36.76 17.57 -44.18
CA GLN A 231 38.05 17.24 -43.57
C GLN A 231 38.05 17.51 -42.06
N ARG A 232 37.49 18.65 -41.63
CA ARG A 232 37.33 18.99 -40.20
C ARG A 232 36.53 17.92 -39.44
N LYS A 233 35.42 17.44 -40.00
CA LYS A 233 34.58 16.40 -39.39
C LYS A 233 35.31 15.06 -39.29
N LEU A 234 36.14 14.71 -40.28
CA LEU A 234 36.97 13.51 -40.23
C LEU A 234 37.99 13.59 -39.08
N ILE A 235 38.68 14.72 -38.93
CA ILE A 235 39.67 14.93 -37.85
C ILE A 235 39.01 14.77 -36.47
N LEU A 236 37.84 15.39 -36.25
CA LEU A 236 37.08 15.27 -34.99
C LEU A 236 36.65 13.82 -34.68
N ASN A 237 36.25 13.07 -35.70
CA ASN A 237 35.87 11.65 -35.53
C ASN A 237 37.07 10.78 -35.15
N GLN A 238 38.24 11.04 -35.73
CA GLN A 238 39.47 10.33 -35.38
C GLN A 238 39.90 10.59 -33.93
N LEU A 239 39.83 11.85 -33.49
CA LEU A 239 40.09 12.26 -32.09
C LEU A 239 39.13 11.58 -31.09
N SER A 240 37.84 11.48 -31.44
CA SER A 240 36.83 10.81 -30.59
C SER A 240 37.11 9.31 -30.42
N ARG A 241 37.52 8.62 -31.48
CA ARG A 241 37.80 7.18 -31.46
C ARG A 241 38.99 6.83 -30.55
N ARG A 242 40.05 7.64 -30.52
CA ARG A 242 41.20 7.41 -29.62
C ARG A 242 40.85 7.56 -28.14
N ARG A 243 39.84 8.36 -27.77
CA ARG A 243 39.46 8.60 -26.36
C ARG A 243 38.65 7.45 -25.70
N CYS A 244 38.23 6.40 -26.42
CA CYS A 244 37.23 5.43 -25.91
C CYS A 244 37.62 3.92 -25.74
N PRO A 245 38.81 3.52 -25.22
CA PRO A 245 39.11 2.10 -24.91
C PRO A 245 38.18 1.47 -23.84
N LYS A 246 37.74 2.26 -22.85
CA LYS A 246 36.99 1.78 -21.66
C LYS A 246 35.62 1.16 -21.96
N ARG A 247 35.00 1.47 -23.11
CA ARG A 247 33.67 0.94 -23.50
C ARG A 247 33.69 -0.54 -23.93
N ARG A 248 34.80 -1.06 -24.47
CA ARG A 248 34.89 -2.47 -24.92
C ARG A 248 35.00 -3.45 -23.75
N ALA A 249 35.83 -3.15 -22.74
CA ALA A 249 36.01 -4.00 -21.55
C ALA A 249 34.76 -4.08 -20.64
N ALA A 250 33.98 -2.99 -20.55
CA ALA A 250 32.72 -3.01 -19.80
C ALA A 250 31.67 -3.95 -20.43
N LYS A 251 31.63 -4.04 -21.77
CA LYS A 251 30.68 -4.90 -22.50
C LYS A 251 31.00 -6.39 -22.33
N THR A 252 32.27 -6.77 -22.32
CA THR A 252 32.69 -8.17 -22.13
C THR A 252 32.42 -8.65 -20.69
N ASN A 253 32.70 -7.82 -19.69
CA ASN A 253 32.41 -8.14 -18.29
C ASN A 253 30.90 -8.30 -18.01
N PHE A 254 30.06 -7.46 -18.63
CA PHE A 254 28.60 -7.59 -18.55
C PHE A 254 28.09 -8.90 -19.16
N LEU A 255 28.60 -9.30 -20.34
CA LEU A 255 28.24 -10.57 -20.97
C LEU A 255 28.69 -11.78 -20.14
N ARG A 256 29.84 -11.70 -19.46
CA ARG A 256 30.33 -12.75 -18.55
C ARG A 256 29.44 -12.89 -17.32
N SER A 257 29.00 -11.76 -16.75
CA SER A 257 28.04 -11.74 -15.64
C SER A 257 26.70 -12.36 -16.02
N LEU A 258 26.15 -12.01 -17.19
CA LEU A 258 24.92 -12.60 -17.72
C LEU A 258 25.03 -14.12 -17.91
N ARG A 259 26.16 -14.63 -18.42
CA ARG A 259 26.39 -16.08 -18.54
C ARG A 259 26.43 -16.77 -17.17
N ARG A 260 27.12 -16.18 -16.18
CA ARG A 260 27.15 -16.72 -14.80
C ARG A 260 25.75 -16.76 -14.18
N MET A 261 24.95 -15.71 -14.39
CA MET A 261 23.60 -15.62 -13.86
C MET A 261 22.67 -16.67 -14.53
N LYS A 262 22.77 -16.86 -15.84
CA LYS A 262 22.07 -17.94 -16.57
C LYS A 262 22.45 -19.33 -16.07
N ALA A 263 23.74 -19.59 -15.84
CA ALA A 263 24.22 -20.86 -15.30
C ALA A 263 23.74 -21.12 -13.85
N LYS A 264 23.68 -20.08 -13.01
CA LYS A 264 23.07 -20.18 -11.68
C LYS A 264 21.58 -20.50 -11.78
N PHE A 265 20.86 -19.84 -12.68
CA PHE A 265 19.43 -20.08 -12.89
C PHE A 265 19.14 -21.52 -13.34
N THR A 266 19.91 -22.05 -14.29
CA THR A 266 19.75 -23.45 -14.71
C THR A 266 20.06 -24.43 -13.59
N LYS A 267 21.10 -24.18 -12.79
CA LYS A 267 21.43 -25.01 -11.61
C LYS A 267 20.30 -25.02 -10.58
N VAL A 268 19.79 -23.84 -10.20
CA VAL A 268 18.66 -23.72 -9.26
C VAL A 268 17.42 -24.41 -9.82
N LYS A 269 17.13 -24.25 -11.11
CA LYS A 269 16.00 -24.92 -11.78
C LYS A 269 16.13 -26.44 -11.71
N MET A 270 17.32 -26.99 -11.95
CA MET A 270 17.58 -28.43 -11.83
C MET A 270 17.41 -28.92 -10.40
N THR A 271 17.95 -28.20 -9.41
CA THR A 271 17.77 -28.56 -7.99
C THR A 271 16.30 -28.54 -7.58
N LEU A 272 15.52 -27.56 -8.05
CA LEU A 272 14.08 -27.47 -7.83
C LEU A 272 13.33 -28.68 -8.42
N SER A 273 13.70 -29.11 -9.63
CA SER A 273 13.14 -30.31 -10.26
C SER A 273 13.49 -31.58 -9.47
N GLN A 274 14.73 -31.69 -8.99
CA GLN A 274 15.16 -32.83 -8.17
C GLN A 274 14.42 -32.87 -6.82
N MET A 275 14.25 -31.73 -6.16
CA MET A 275 13.47 -31.65 -4.91
C MET A 275 11.99 -31.99 -5.12
N LYS A 276 11.39 -31.56 -6.24
CA LYS A 276 10.02 -31.93 -6.60
C LYS A 276 9.88 -33.44 -6.81
N ALA A 277 10.79 -34.05 -7.57
CA ALA A 277 10.79 -35.50 -7.80
C ALA A 277 10.97 -36.29 -6.48
N LYS A 278 11.83 -35.80 -5.56
CA LYS A 278 11.98 -36.39 -4.23
C LYS A 278 10.72 -36.27 -3.39
N ASN A 279 10.00 -35.15 -3.44
CA ASN A 279 8.75 -34.96 -2.70
C ASN A 279 7.59 -35.79 -3.27
N GLU A 280 7.55 -35.99 -4.59
CA GLU A 280 6.53 -36.82 -5.27
C GLU A 280 6.70 -38.32 -4.97
N GLN A 281 7.91 -38.74 -4.60
CA GLN A 281 8.22 -40.10 -4.16
C GLN A 281 7.91 -40.37 -2.68
N VAL A 282 7.51 -39.36 -1.89
CA VAL A 282 7.16 -39.56 -0.47
C VAL A 282 5.72 -40.08 -0.37
N PRO A 283 5.49 -41.32 0.10
CA PRO A 283 4.14 -41.84 0.29
C PRO A 283 3.39 -41.06 1.39
N GLU A 284 2.08 -40.88 1.19
CA GLU A 284 1.18 -40.14 2.09
C GLU A 284 1.15 -40.76 3.50
N GLU A 285 1.42 -42.06 3.61
CA GLU A 285 1.49 -42.84 4.85
C GLU A 285 2.55 -42.32 5.83
N LEU A 286 3.73 -41.92 5.35
CA LEU A 286 4.78 -41.32 6.18
C LEU A 286 4.35 -39.98 6.79
N LEU A 287 3.44 -39.26 6.12
CA LEU A 287 2.88 -38.02 6.64
C LEU A 287 1.90 -38.32 7.79
N PHE A 288 1.06 -39.35 7.65
CA PHE A 288 0.13 -39.76 8.71
C PHE A 288 0.84 -40.20 9.98
N GLU A 289 1.93 -40.97 9.86
CA GLU A 289 2.73 -41.39 11.02
C GLU A 289 3.36 -40.19 11.75
N LYS A 290 3.91 -39.23 11.00
CA LYS A 290 4.52 -38.03 11.58
C LYS A 290 3.51 -37.08 12.22
N ILE A 291 2.28 -37.03 11.69
CA ILE A 291 1.21 -36.16 12.19
C ILE A 291 0.48 -36.77 13.39
N LYS A 292 0.58 -38.08 13.62
CA LYS A 292 -0.12 -38.78 14.71
C LYS A 292 0.15 -38.19 16.11
N GLY A 293 1.33 -37.60 16.31
CA GLY A 293 1.70 -36.92 17.56
C GLY A 293 1.05 -35.56 17.79
N LEU A 294 0.37 -34.98 16.78
CA LEU A 294 -0.31 -33.68 16.89
C LEU A 294 -1.77 -33.84 17.34
N PRO A 295 -2.37 -32.82 17.99
CA PRO A 295 -3.81 -32.80 18.28
C PRO A 295 -4.66 -32.97 17.02
N GLN A 296 -5.79 -33.68 17.11
CA GLN A 296 -6.68 -34.01 15.98
C GLN A 296 -7.03 -32.80 15.08
N LYS A 297 -7.30 -31.64 15.69
CA LYS A 297 -7.57 -30.38 14.98
C LYS A 297 -6.39 -29.89 14.14
N GLN A 298 -5.17 -30.02 14.67
CA GLN A 298 -3.95 -29.68 13.95
C GLN A 298 -3.67 -30.69 12.84
N GLN A 299 -3.96 -31.98 13.07
CA GLN A 299 -3.85 -32.99 12.03
C GLN A 299 -4.74 -32.64 10.83
N ALA A 300 -6.01 -32.26 11.06
CA ALA A 300 -6.93 -31.85 9.99
C ALA A 300 -6.44 -30.60 9.24
N ALA A 301 -5.89 -29.62 9.95
CA ALA A 301 -5.30 -28.42 9.35
C ALA A 301 -4.08 -28.75 8.47
N VAL A 302 -3.18 -29.61 8.95
CA VAL A 302 -1.98 -30.01 8.19
C VAL A 302 -2.36 -30.85 6.97
N ARG A 303 -3.30 -31.80 7.11
CA ARG A 303 -3.82 -32.61 5.99
C ARG A 303 -4.40 -31.71 4.89
N THR A 304 -5.22 -30.74 5.25
CA THR A 304 -5.79 -29.78 4.28
C THR A 304 -4.75 -28.85 3.66
N CYS A 305 -3.68 -28.52 4.38
CA CYS A 305 -2.55 -27.78 3.80
C CYS A 305 -1.77 -28.63 2.78
N PHE A 306 -1.54 -29.90 3.08
CA PHE A 306 -0.85 -30.81 2.18
C PHE A 306 -1.67 -31.08 0.91
N GLU A 307 -2.96 -31.35 1.06
CA GLU A 307 -3.87 -31.56 -0.07
C GLU A 307 -3.96 -30.31 -0.97
N ALA A 308 -3.94 -29.12 -0.38
CA ALA A 308 -3.90 -27.87 -1.13
C ALA A 308 -2.58 -27.66 -1.87
N ALA A 309 -1.45 -28.09 -1.29
CA ALA A 309 -0.13 -27.98 -1.90
C ALA A 309 0.05 -28.92 -3.09
N CYS A 310 -0.58 -30.10 -3.08
CA CYS A 310 -0.55 -31.05 -4.18
C CYS A 310 -1.38 -30.58 -5.40
N ARG A 311 -2.30 -29.63 -5.23
CA ARG A 311 -3.21 -29.18 -6.29
C ARG A 311 -2.65 -27.97 -7.05
N LYS A 312 -2.91 -27.92 -8.36
CA LYS A 312 -2.58 -26.76 -9.23
C LYS A 312 -3.38 -25.50 -8.85
N SER A 313 -4.55 -25.66 -8.24
CA SER A 313 -5.45 -24.57 -7.83
C SER A 313 -6.24 -24.97 -6.59
N LYS A 314 -6.46 -24.01 -5.69
CA LYS A 314 -7.29 -24.19 -4.48
C LYS A 314 -8.80 -24.10 -4.76
N LYS A 315 -9.21 -23.78 -6.01
CA LYS A 315 -10.63 -23.67 -6.38
C LYS A 315 -11.28 -25.06 -6.39
N GLY A 316 -12.44 -25.20 -5.75
CA GLY A 316 -13.19 -26.46 -5.71
C GLY A 316 -12.58 -27.53 -4.79
N MET A 317 -11.67 -27.15 -3.89
CA MET A 317 -11.17 -28.06 -2.86
C MET A 317 -12.32 -28.48 -1.94
N LYS A 318 -12.43 -29.80 -1.71
CA LYS A 318 -13.35 -30.35 -0.72
C LYS A 318 -12.68 -30.30 0.66
N TYR A 319 -13.46 -30.06 1.69
CA TYR A 319 -12.98 -30.01 3.07
C TYR A 319 -13.75 -31.07 3.86
N GLY A 320 -13.08 -31.73 4.79
CA GLY A 320 -13.73 -32.66 5.71
C GLY A 320 -14.72 -31.93 6.64
N GLU A 321 -15.77 -32.62 7.07
CA GLU A 321 -16.84 -32.04 7.89
C GLU A 321 -16.34 -31.53 9.24
N GLU A 322 -15.45 -32.27 9.90
CA GLU A 322 -14.82 -31.86 11.17
C GLU A 322 -14.05 -30.54 11.03
N TRP A 323 -13.31 -30.38 9.94
CA TRP A 323 -12.57 -29.14 9.67
C TRP A 323 -13.48 -27.98 9.27
N LEU A 324 -14.56 -28.26 8.53
CA LEU A 324 -15.58 -27.25 8.22
C LEU A 324 -16.23 -26.72 9.49
N LEU A 325 -16.57 -27.59 10.44
CA LEU A 325 -17.14 -27.19 11.72
C LEU A 325 -16.18 -26.29 12.50
N GLU A 326 -14.90 -26.68 12.61
CA GLU A 326 -13.90 -25.85 13.27
C GLU A 326 -13.74 -24.49 12.55
N CYS A 327 -13.78 -24.47 11.22
CA CYS A 327 -13.75 -23.22 10.45
C CYS A 327 -14.97 -22.32 10.70
N ILE A 328 -16.16 -22.90 10.89
CA ILE A 328 -17.37 -22.16 11.31
C ILE A 328 -17.14 -21.56 12.70
N LEU A 329 -16.66 -22.35 13.67
CA LEU A 329 -16.39 -21.90 15.04
C LEU A 329 -15.33 -20.78 15.10
N MET A 330 -14.22 -20.94 14.36
CA MET A 330 -13.18 -19.91 14.24
C MET A 330 -13.77 -18.60 13.68
N ARG A 331 -14.62 -18.69 12.67
CA ARG A 331 -15.28 -17.52 12.09
C ARG A 331 -16.29 -16.88 13.05
N MET A 332 -17.04 -17.67 13.82
CA MET A 332 -17.94 -17.16 14.87
C MET A 332 -17.17 -16.38 15.93
N ARG A 333 -15.99 -16.87 16.33
CA ARG A 333 -15.13 -16.21 17.33
C ARG A 333 -14.50 -14.91 16.81
N SER A 334 -14.01 -14.90 15.56
CA SER A 334 -13.52 -13.67 14.93
C SER A 334 -13.55 -13.75 13.40
N PRO A 335 -14.54 -13.12 12.75
CA PRO A 335 -14.62 -13.09 11.28
C PRO A 335 -13.43 -12.36 10.63
N LYS A 336 -12.91 -11.32 11.31
CA LYS A 336 -11.77 -10.53 10.82
C LYS A 336 -10.49 -11.34 10.81
N LEU A 337 -10.21 -12.06 11.90
CA LEU A 337 -9.04 -12.94 11.99
C LEU A 337 -9.12 -14.07 10.97
N TYR A 338 -10.29 -14.69 10.83
CA TYR A 338 -10.52 -15.74 9.85
C TYR A 338 -10.21 -15.29 8.41
N GLU A 339 -10.71 -14.12 8.00
CA GLU A 339 -10.41 -13.57 6.67
C GLU A 339 -8.96 -13.14 6.51
N HIS A 340 -8.29 -12.69 7.58
CA HIS A 340 -6.87 -12.40 7.55
C HIS A 340 -6.04 -13.67 7.30
N LEU A 341 -6.26 -14.73 8.10
CA LEU A 341 -5.58 -16.03 7.96
C LEU A 341 -5.78 -16.61 6.56
N ARG A 342 -6.99 -16.49 6.01
CA ARG A 342 -7.34 -16.96 4.67
C ARG A 342 -6.69 -16.12 3.56
N ARG A 343 -6.70 -14.79 3.65
CA ARG A 343 -6.16 -13.89 2.61
C ARG A 343 -4.65 -13.89 2.55
N GLN A 344 -3.98 -14.12 3.68
CA GLN A 344 -2.53 -14.25 3.76
C GLN A 344 -2.05 -15.68 3.49
N ASP A 345 -2.97 -16.60 3.13
CA ASP A 345 -2.66 -18.01 2.87
C ASP A 345 -1.88 -18.70 4.02
N ILE A 346 -2.09 -18.24 5.27
CA ILE A 346 -1.44 -18.81 6.48
C ILE A 346 -1.97 -20.23 6.74
N LEU A 347 -3.28 -20.42 6.54
CA LEU A 347 -3.94 -21.72 6.61
C LEU A 347 -4.84 -21.91 5.39
N THR A 348 -5.00 -23.15 4.95
CA THR A 348 -5.95 -23.49 3.88
C THR A 348 -7.38 -23.47 4.41
N LEU A 349 -7.99 -22.29 4.36
CA LEU A 349 -9.33 -22.04 4.90
C LEU A 349 -10.41 -21.93 3.81
N PRO A 350 -11.60 -22.54 4.02
CA PRO A 350 -12.72 -22.43 3.10
C PRO A 350 -13.24 -20.99 2.99
N GLY A 351 -13.75 -20.65 1.81
CA GLY A 351 -14.34 -19.35 1.55
C GLY A 351 -15.73 -19.18 2.17
N ARG A 352 -16.20 -17.93 2.21
CA ARG A 352 -17.52 -17.57 2.76
C ARG A 352 -18.68 -18.40 2.20
N THR A 353 -18.68 -18.61 0.89
CA THR A 353 -19.73 -19.39 0.21
C THR A 353 -19.71 -20.86 0.61
N CYS A 354 -18.52 -21.45 0.77
CA CYS A 354 -18.37 -22.83 1.25
C CYS A 354 -18.85 -22.97 2.70
N LEU A 355 -18.45 -22.04 3.57
CA LEU A 355 -18.91 -22.02 4.96
C LEU A 355 -20.42 -21.79 5.07
N ASN A 356 -21.01 -20.90 4.27
CA ASN A 356 -22.45 -20.66 4.31
C ASN A 356 -23.23 -21.91 3.85
N LYS A 357 -22.73 -22.63 2.83
CA LYS A 357 -23.31 -23.92 2.42
C LYS A 357 -23.19 -24.98 3.53
N ALA A 358 -22.02 -25.08 4.16
CA ALA A 358 -21.84 -25.99 5.30
C ALA A 358 -22.76 -25.64 6.47
N ALA A 359 -22.90 -24.35 6.79
CA ALA A 359 -23.76 -23.83 7.86
C ALA A 359 -25.25 -24.09 7.59
N GLN A 360 -25.69 -24.18 6.32
CA GLN A 360 -27.08 -24.50 5.99
C GLN A 360 -27.50 -25.89 6.48
N HIS A 361 -26.58 -26.87 6.53
CA HIS A 361 -26.87 -28.18 7.09
C HIS A 361 -27.18 -28.14 8.60
N PHE A 362 -26.71 -27.10 9.30
CA PHE A 362 -26.94 -26.92 10.73
C PHE A 362 -28.13 -25.99 11.04
N LYS A 363 -28.77 -25.39 10.03
CA LYS A 363 -29.86 -24.45 10.26
C LYS A 363 -31.10 -25.22 10.76
N SER A 364 -31.39 -25.12 12.05
CA SER A 364 -32.64 -25.60 12.63
C SER A 364 -33.81 -24.70 12.23
N SER A 365 -34.95 -25.31 11.93
CA SER A 365 -36.24 -24.62 11.88
C SER A 365 -36.66 -24.12 13.27
N PHE A 366 -37.64 -23.23 13.32
CA PHE A 366 -38.25 -22.82 14.59
C PHE A 366 -38.90 -24.02 15.29
N GLY A 367 -38.91 -23.98 16.63
CA GLY A 367 -39.39 -25.08 17.48
C GLY A 367 -38.28 -26.00 17.99
N PHE A 368 -38.69 -27.19 18.42
CA PHE A 368 -37.82 -28.16 19.08
C PHE A 368 -37.13 -29.06 18.05
N ASN A 369 -35.79 -29.02 17.99
CA ASN A 369 -35.03 -29.86 17.07
C ASN A 369 -34.79 -31.28 17.66
N PRO A 370 -35.36 -32.35 17.08
CA PRO A 370 -35.22 -33.71 17.60
C PRO A 370 -33.77 -34.18 17.63
N ASN A 371 -32.92 -33.74 16.70
CA ASN A 371 -31.51 -34.13 16.65
C ASN A 371 -30.75 -33.64 17.89
N VAL A 372 -31.12 -32.47 18.42
CA VAL A 372 -30.53 -31.93 19.66
C VAL A 372 -30.95 -32.80 20.85
N PHE A 373 -32.21 -33.23 20.92
CA PHE A 373 -32.67 -34.14 21.98
C PHE A 373 -32.01 -35.52 21.90
N THR A 374 -31.78 -36.04 20.69
CA THR A 374 -31.03 -37.30 20.50
C THR A 374 -29.60 -37.17 21.02
N ALA A 375 -28.90 -36.09 20.65
CA ALA A 375 -27.54 -35.83 21.12
C ALA A 375 -27.50 -35.61 22.65
N LEU A 376 -28.46 -34.88 23.22
CA LEU A 376 -28.60 -34.71 24.67
C LEU A 376 -28.85 -36.05 25.36
N LYS A 377 -29.72 -36.91 24.80
CA LYS A 377 -29.99 -38.25 25.34
C LYS A 377 -28.71 -39.09 25.40
N GLU A 378 -27.83 -38.98 24.42
CA GLU A 378 -26.53 -39.67 24.43
C GLU A 378 -25.60 -39.11 25.50
N ASN A 379 -25.43 -37.79 25.57
CA ASN A 379 -24.56 -37.15 26.56
C ASN A 379 -25.02 -37.39 28.01
N VAL A 380 -26.32 -37.54 28.24
CA VAL A 380 -26.90 -37.72 29.58
C VAL A 380 -26.85 -39.19 30.05
N LYS A 381 -26.62 -40.16 29.15
CA LYS A 381 -26.53 -41.59 29.53
C LYS A 381 -25.42 -41.84 30.56
N GLU A 382 -24.29 -41.16 30.40
CA GLU A 382 -23.11 -41.33 31.25
C GLU A 382 -23.21 -40.54 32.56
N LEU A 383 -24.15 -39.59 32.68
CA LEU A 383 -24.35 -38.79 33.88
C LEU A 383 -25.12 -39.58 34.94
N ASP A 384 -24.71 -39.45 36.19
CA ASP A 384 -25.41 -39.91 37.38
C ASP A 384 -26.71 -39.12 37.60
N GLY A 385 -27.67 -39.74 38.31
CA GLY A 385 -29.00 -39.16 38.51
C GLY A 385 -28.99 -37.74 39.09
N PHE A 386 -27.98 -37.39 39.89
CA PHE A 386 -27.84 -36.06 40.46
C PHE A 386 -27.39 -35.02 39.43
N ASN A 387 -26.42 -35.37 38.57
CA ASN A 387 -25.99 -34.49 37.46
C ASN A 387 -27.00 -34.42 36.30
N ARG A 388 -28.06 -35.25 36.31
CA ARG A 388 -29.20 -35.13 35.38
C ARG A 388 -30.19 -34.03 35.77
N HIS A 389 -30.07 -33.46 36.96
CA HIS A 389 -30.91 -32.34 37.38
C HIS A 389 -30.51 -31.06 36.64
N GLY A 390 -31.52 -30.26 36.29
CA GLY A 390 -31.33 -29.04 35.52
C GLY A 390 -32.45 -28.04 35.74
N VAL A 391 -32.17 -26.80 35.37
CA VAL A 391 -33.13 -25.70 35.35
C VAL A 391 -33.48 -25.40 33.90
N VAL A 392 -34.77 -25.27 33.64
CA VAL A 392 -35.28 -24.75 32.36
C VAL A 392 -35.47 -23.25 32.53
N VAL A 393 -34.68 -22.46 31.81
CA VAL A 393 -34.77 -21.00 31.78
C VAL A 393 -35.40 -20.61 30.45
N PHE A 394 -36.40 -19.75 30.49
CA PHE A 394 -37.00 -19.17 29.30
C PHE A 394 -37.12 -17.66 29.46
N ASP A 395 -36.84 -16.94 28.39
CA ASP A 395 -37.00 -15.49 28.31
C ASP A 395 -37.31 -15.08 26.86
N GLU A 396 -37.86 -13.88 26.71
CA GLU A 396 -38.23 -13.31 25.42
C GLU A 396 -37.21 -12.26 24.99
N ILE A 397 -36.75 -12.35 23.74
CA ILE A 397 -35.86 -11.37 23.14
C ILE A 397 -36.66 -10.55 22.14
N LYS A 398 -36.76 -9.23 22.35
CA LYS A 398 -37.34 -8.33 21.35
C LYS A 398 -36.50 -8.35 20.07
N VAL A 399 -37.14 -8.60 18.94
CA VAL A 399 -36.55 -8.60 17.61
C VAL A 399 -37.13 -7.42 16.83
N SER A 400 -36.38 -6.91 15.86
CA SER A 400 -36.97 -6.03 14.85
C SER A 400 -38.04 -6.80 14.06
N GLU A 401 -39.00 -6.09 13.48
CA GLU A 401 -40.10 -6.66 12.68
C GLU A 401 -39.87 -6.51 11.14
N PRO A 402 -38.73 -6.94 10.55
CA PRO A 402 -38.54 -6.85 9.10
C PRO A 402 -39.13 -8.08 8.40
N ILE A 403 -39.65 -7.86 7.20
CA ILE A 403 -39.99 -8.94 6.27
C ILE A 403 -38.80 -9.12 5.31
N ASP A 404 -38.15 -10.28 5.36
CA ASP A 404 -37.03 -10.63 4.49
C ASP A 404 -37.42 -11.73 3.51
N VAL A 405 -37.01 -11.61 2.25
CA VAL A 405 -37.25 -12.65 1.24
C VAL A 405 -36.05 -13.59 1.19
N LYS A 406 -36.23 -14.86 1.58
CA LYS A 406 -35.19 -15.89 1.43
C LYS A 406 -34.92 -16.15 -0.05
N PRO A 407 -33.70 -16.60 -0.43
CA PRO A 407 -33.41 -17.06 -1.78
C PRO A 407 -34.30 -18.21 -2.28
N SER A 408 -35.00 -18.90 -1.37
CA SER A 408 -36.00 -19.91 -1.69
C SER A 408 -37.36 -19.33 -2.13
N GLY A 409 -37.53 -17.99 -2.11
CA GLY A 409 -38.80 -17.31 -2.39
C GLY A 409 -39.77 -17.27 -1.19
N CYS A 410 -39.38 -17.84 -0.05
CA CYS A 410 -40.18 -17.82 1.18
C CYS A 410 -39.96 -16.51 1.93
N LEU A 411 -41.05 -15.90 2.40
CA LEU A 411 -41.02 -14.73 3.28
C LEU A 411 -40.62 -15.14 4.70
N ASP A 412 -39.67 -14.43 5.29
CA ASP A 412 -39.21 -14.54 6.68
C ASP A 412 -39.65 -13.29 7.44
N GLY A 413 -39.96 -13.41 8.73
CA GLY A 413 -40.38 -12.27 9.57
C GLY A 413 -41.81 -12.34 10.10
N PHE A 414 -42.56 -13.40 9.78
CA PHE A 414 -43.84 -13.70 10.42
C PHE A 414 -43.64 -14.58 11.65
N VAL A 415 -44.65 -14.60 12.53
CA VAL A 415 -44.68 -15.50 13.69
C VAL A 415 -44.59 -16.96 13.23
N ASP A 416 -43.51 -17.64 13.62
CA ASP A 416 -43.24 -19.04 13.36
C ASP A 416 -43.04 -19.77 14.70
N LEU A 417 -44.04 -20.57 15.09
CA LEU A 417 -44.01 -21.40 16.29
C LEU A 417 -43.63 -22.86 15.97
N GLY A 418 -43.15 -23.12 14.76
CA GLY A 418 -42.83 -24.45 14.26
C GLY A 418 -44.03 -25.39 14.37
N GLN A 419 -43.79 -26.54 15.01
CA GLN A 419 -44.79 -27.59 15.21
C GLN A 419 -45.99 -27.20 16.10
N PHE A 420 -45.93 -26.03 16.75
CA PHE A 420 -46.98 -25.55 17.67
C PHE A 420 -47.84 -24.43 17.07
N GLN A 421 -47.72 -24.17 15.77
CA GLN A 421 -48.47 -23.10 15.12
C GLN A 421 -49.94 -23.46 14.95
N ASN A 422 -50.83 -22.65 15.53
CA ASN A 422 -52.27 -22.75 15.32
C ASN A 422 -52.63 -22.20 13.93
N GLN A 423 -53.55 -22.86 13.21
CA GLN A 423 -53.94 -22.56 11.82
C GLN A 423 -54.37 -21.10 11.53
N LYS A 424 -54.63 -20.29 12.57
CA LYS A 424 -55.11 -18.89 12.45
C LYS A 424 -54.02 -17.81 12.63
N SER A 425 -52.79 -18.15 12.99
CA SER A 425 -51.78 -17.20 13.52
C SER A 425 -50.64 -16.81 12.56
N GLY A 426 -50.73 -17.15 11.26
CA GLY A 426 -49.61 -17.00 10.31
C GLY A 426 -49.45 -15.63 9.63
N LYS A 427 -50.17 -14.58 10.04
CA LYS A 427 -50.15 -13.26 9.36
C LYS A 427 -49.53 -12.13 10.17
N GLU A 428 -49.20 -12.36 11.42
CA GLU A 428 -48.60 -11.35 12.30
C GLU A 428 -47.09 -11.35 12.16
N LEU A 429 -46.48 -10.16 12.28
CA LEU A 429 -45.03 -10.01 12.28
C LEU A 429 -44.46 -10.50 13.59
N ALA A 430 -43.35 -11.23 13.51
CA ALA A 430 -42.62 -11.67 14.68
C ALA A 430 -41.90 -10.48 15.32
N ASP A 431 -42.23 -10.19 16.57
CA ASP A 431 -41.69 -9.06 17.30
C ASP A 431 -40.84 -9.49 18.50
N HIS A 432 -41.05 -10.71 19.00
CA HIS A 432 -40.24 -11.36 20.03
C HIS A 432 -39.83 -12.77 19.59
N GLY A 433 -38.65 -13.20 20.06
CA GLY A 433 -38.19 -14.58 19.97
C GLY A 433 -38.15 -15.19 21.36
N LEU A 434 -38.92 -16.26 21.58
CA LEU A 434 -38.86 -17.05 22.81
C LEU A 434 -37.61 -17.93 22.78
N VAL A 435 -36.74 -17.78 23.77
CA VAL A 435 -35.54 -18.62 23.92
C VAL A 435 -35.70 -19.51 25.13
N ILE A 436 -35.53 -20.81 24.93
CA ILE A 436 -35.57 -21.81 26.00
C ILE A 436 -34.18 -22.44 26.11
N VAL A 437 -33.62 -22.41 27.31
CA VAL A 437 -32.30 -22.98 27.62
C VAL A 437 -32.44 -23.97 28.76
N VAL A 438 -31.81 -25.12 28.62
CA VAL A 438 -31.66 -26.09 29.72
C VAL A 438 -30.25 -25.98 30.26
N GLN A 439 -30.13 -25.62 31.53
CA GLN A 439 -28.85 -25.53 32.23
C GLN A 439 -28.77 -26.62 33.30
N PRO A 440 -27.71 -27.45 33.32
CA PRO A 440 -27.48 -28.38 34.41
C PRO A 440 -27.38 -27.63 35.74
N PHE A 441 -28.07 -28.13 36.76
CA PHE A 441 -28.10 -27.51 38.08
C PHE A 441 -28.01 -28.59 39.15
N THR A 442 -26.99 -28.47 39.98
CA THR A 442 -26.76 -29.34 41.12
C THR A 442 -26.86 -28.50 42.39
N GLY A 443 -27.81 -28.86 43.25
CA GLY A 443 -28.05 -28.14 44.49
C GLY A 443 -28.94 -28.96 45.42
N SER A 444 -28.70 -28.81 46.72
CA SER A 444 -29.57 -29.34 47.77
C SER A 444 -30.31 -28.17 48.39
N ALA A 445 -31.63 -28.22 48.41
CA ALA A 445 -32.46 -27.19 49.02
C ALA A 445 -33.22 -27.78 50.21
N THR A 446 -33.14 -27.12 51.36
CA THR A 446 -33.74 -27.58 52.63
C THR A 446 -35.25 -27.36 52.69
N SER A 447 -35.79 -26.36 51.99
CA SER A 447 -37.25 -26.14 51.88
C SER A 447 -37.58 -25.17 50.73
N ILE A 448 -38.29 -25.64 49.71
CA ILE A 448 -38.84 -24.80 48.63
C ILE A 448 -40.36 -24.94 48.65
N ARG A 449 -41.07 -23.83 48.89
CA ARG A 449 -42.54 -23.79 48.93
C ARG A 449 -43.19 -23.76 47.54
N SER A 450 -42.58 -23.09 46.56
CA SER A 450 -43.15 -22.95 45.22
C SER A 450 -42.77 -24.13 44.33
N LYS A 451 -43.62 -25.17 44.32
CA LYS A 451 -43.45 -26.38 43.51
C LYS A 451 -44.79 -26.94 43.02
N CYS A 452 -44.77 -27.64 41.89
CA CYS A 452 -45.88 -28.46 41.39
C CYS A 452 -45.38 -29.87 40.99
N PRO A 453 -46.26 -30.89 40.90
CA PRO A 453 -45.86 -32.21 40.40
C PRO A 453 -45.42 -32.13 38.92
N HIS A 454 -44.46 -32.97 38.53
CA HIS A 454 -43.95 -33.02 37.17
C HIS A 454 -44.97 -33.69 36.23
N VAL A 455 -45.24 -33.07 35.08
CA VAL A 455 -46.33 -33.45 34.13
C VAL A 455 -46.27 -34.90 33.64
N VAL A 456 -45.09 -35.51 33.59
CA VAL A 456 -44.88 -36.92 33.15
C VAL A 456 -44.64 -37.89 34.31
N ASP A 457 -44.30 -37.40 35.51
CA ASP A 457 -43.85 -38.25 36.61
C ASP A 457 -44.18 -37.61 37.94
N ASP A 458 -45.26 -38.08 38.56
CA ASP A 458 -45.79 -37.51 39.80
C ASP A 458 -44.86 -37.68 41.01
N THR A 459 -43.83 -38.53 40.90
CA THR A 459 -42.81 -38.68 41.96
C THR A 459 -41.82 -37.51 41.99
N ARG A 460 -41.74 -36.74 40.91
CA ARG A 460 -40.85 -35.58 40.77
C ARG A 460 -41.61 -34.27 40.92
N ALA A 461 -40.95 -33.26 41.47
CA ALA A 461 -41.49 -31.92 41.61
C ALA A 461 -40.74 -30.94 40.70
N LEU A 462 -41.48 -30.04 40.06
CA LEU A 462 -40.97 -28.87 39.37
C LEU A 462 -40.95 -27.70 40.35
N HIS A 463 -39.78 -27.08 40.50
CA HIS A 463 -39.57 -25.94 41.39
C HIS A 463 -39.53 -24.65 40.58
N PHE A 464 -40.30 -23.64 40.99
CA PHE A 464 -40.36 -22.36 40.29
C PHE A 464 -39.48 -21.33 40.98
N PHE A 465 -38.60 -20.72 40.19
CA PHE A 465 -37.73 -19.63 40.61
C PHE A 465 -38.05 -18.37 39.82
N SER A 466 -37.97 -17.23 40.48
CA SER A 466 -38.04 -15.93 39.81
C SER A 466 -36.62 -15.43 39.54
N ASP A 467 -36.46 -14.61 38.51
CA ASP A 467 -35.21 -13.92 38.23
C ASP A 467 -34.90 -12.92 39.36
N PHE A 468 -33.99 -13.32 40.24
CA PHE A 468 -33.57 -12.52 41.39
C PHE A 468 -33.00 -11.14 40.99
N PRO A 469 -32.09 -11.03 40.00
CA PRO A 469 -31.68 -9.74 39.45
C PRO A 469 -32.84 -8.83 39.01
N HIS A 470 -33.88 -9.37 38.38
CA HIS A 470 -35.08 -8.59 38.02
C HIS A 470 -35.87 -8.13 39.25
N LEU A 471 -36.05 -9.00 40.25
CA LEU A 471 -36.68 -8.62 41.51
C LEU A 471 -35.93 -7.47 42.18
N LEU A 472 -34.60 -7.53 42.23
CA LEU A 472 -33.78 -6.47 42.82
C LEU A 472 -33.93 -5.13 42.08
N LYS A 473 -33.95 -5.16 40.75
CA LYS A 473 -34.19 -3.94 39.94
C LYS A 473 -35.56 -3.34 40.24
N ASN A 474 -36.58 -4.17 40.40
CA ASN A 474 -37.93 -3.73 40.75
C ASN A 474 -37.96 -3.12 42.16
N VAL A 475 -37.28 -3.76 43.12
CA VAL A 475 -37.15 -3.24 44.49
C VAL A 475 -36.48 -1.88 44.50
N ARG A 476 -35.33 -1.74 43.83
CA ARG A 476 -34.64 -0.46 43.67
C ARG A 476 -35.54 0.61 43.02
N ASN A 477 -36.21 0.27 41.93
CA ASN A 477 -37.05 1.23 41.20
C ASN A 477 -38.24 1.73 42.03
N ALA A 478 -38.91 0.82 42.74
CA ALA A 478 -40.01 1.17 43.62
C ALA A 478 -39.52 2.04 44.79
N PHE A 479 -38.37 1.68 45.39
CA PHE A 479 -37.76 2.45 46.47
C PHE A 479 -37.43 3.89 46.05
N LEU A 480 -36.82 4.07 44.86
CA LEU A 480 -36.43 5.39 44.34
C LEU A 480 -37.63 6.27 43.93
N GLN A 481 -38.76 5.67 43.54
CA GLN A 481 -39.94 6.38 43.06
C GLN A 481 -40.96 6.70 44.15
N LYS A 482 -41.28 5.73 45.00
CA LYS A 482 -42.39 5.81 45.98
C LYS A 482 -41.95 5.59 47.42
N GLY A 483 -40.80 4.96 47.64
CA GLY A 483 -40.41 4.46 48.95
C GLY A 483 -41.21 3.24 49.40
N TYR A 484 -40.95 2.79 50.63
CA TYR A 484 -41.61 1.63 51.24
C TYR A 484 -42.24 1.99 52.58
N GLU A 485 -43.39 1.39 52.85
CA GLU A 485 -44.02 1.45 54.17
C GLU A 485 -43.56 0.24 54.98
N THR A 486 -42.90 0.51 56.10
CA THR A 486 -42.43 -0.53 57.02
C THR A 486 -43.18 -0.41 58.34
N PRO A 487 -43.21 -1.46 59.19
CA PRO A 487 -43.87 -1.38 60.50
C PRO A 487 -43.36 -0.25 61.41
N LYS A 488 -42.15 0.29 61.14
CA LYS A 488 -41.53 1.39 61.88
C LYS A 488 -41.74 2.77 61.25
N GLY A 489 -42.39 2.84 60.08
CA GLY A 489 -42.62 4.08 59.34
C GLY A 489 -42.30 3.98 57.85
N ARG A 490 -42.51 5.08 57.14
CA ARG A 490 -42.23 5.19 55.70
C ARG A 490 -40.75 5.49 55.47
N VAL A 491 -40.10 4.64 54.66
CA VAL A 491 -38.72 4.81 54.22
C VAL A 491 -38.70 5.37 52.80
N HIS A 492 -38.00 6.48 52.59
CA HIS A 492 -37.90 7.13 51.29
C HIS A 492 -36.45 7.32 50.87
N ALA A 493 -36.17 7.26 49.57
CA ALA A 493 -34.81 7.42 49.05
C ALA A 493 -34.30 8.87 49.10
N ASP A 494 -35.14 9.85 49.45
CA ASP A 494 -34.73 11.26 49.46
C ASP A 494 -33.68 11.55 50.54
N PHE A 495 -33.71 10.86 51.68
CA PHE A 495 -32.66 10.99 52.70
C PHE A 495 -31.29 10.61 52.12
N ILE A 496 -31.23 9.56 51.30
CA ILE A 496 -30.00 9.14 50.61
C ILE A 496 -29.61 10.16 49.54
N LYS A 497 -30.58 10.76 48.83
CA LYS A 497 -30.32 11.81 47.84
C LYS A 497 -29.74 13.06 48.47
N GLU A 498 -30.27 13.51 49.61
CA GLU A 498 -29.74 14.67 50.33
C GLU A 498 -28.36 14.36 50.93
N ALA A 499 -28.20 13.19 51.54
CA ALA A 499 -26.91 12.73 52.05
C ALA A 499 -25.83 12.71 50.95
N TRP A 500 -26.18 12.19 49.77
CA TRP A 500 -25.28 12.17 48.63
C TRP A 500 -24.96 13.57 48.11
N LYS A 501 -25.92 14.50 48.12
CA LYS A 501 -25.65 15.90 47.73
C LYS A 501 -24.66 16.57 48.68
N GLU A 502 -24.78 16.33 49.99
CA GLU A 502 -23.86 16.88 50.99
C GLU A 502 -22.46 16.30 50.83
N ASP A 503 -22.36 14.97 50.74
CA ASP A 503 -21.08 14.27 50.54
C ASP A 503 -20.40 14.70 49.23
N ASN A 504 -21.18 14.98 48.18
CA ASN A 504 -20.65 15.39 46.89
C ASN A 504 -20.18 16.86 46.84
N LYS A 505 -20.45 17.67 47.88
CA LYS A 505 -19.80 18.99 48.04
C LYS A 505 -18.33 18.85 48.46
N ASN A 506 -17.99 17.76 49.17
CA ASN A 506 -16.63 17.50 49.61
C ASN A 506 -15.79 16.92 48.46
N VAL A 507 -14.65 17.54 48.18
CA VAL A 507 -13.77 17.18 47.05
C VAL A 507 -12.64 16.23 47.47
N THR A 508 -12.27 16.21 48.76
CA THR A 508 -11.07 15.52 49.25
C THR A 508 -11.32 14.11 49.77
N LEU A 509 -12.33 13.91 50.62
CA LEU A 509 -12.72 12.60 51.18
C LEU A 509 -14.24 12.48 51.18
N LYS A 510 -14.75 11.52 50.41
CA LYS A 510 -16.17 11.18 50.35
C LYS A 510 -16.47 10.01 51.28
N VAL A 511 -17.57 10.12 52.00
CA VAL A 511 -18.09 9.07 52.88
C VAL A 511 -18.75 7.96 52.08
N MET A 512 -19.34 8.29 50.92
CA MET A 512 -19.99 7.34 50.01
C MET A 512 -19.33 7.34 48.60
N PRO A 513 -18.04 6.97 48.48
CA PRO A 513 -17.28 7.10 47.24
C PRO A 513 -17.81 6.25 46.07
N HIS A 514 -18.48 5.12 46.34
CA HIS A 514 -19.02 4.23 45.30
C HIS A 514 -20.45 4.61 44.89
N THR A 515 -21.10 5.48 45.66
CA THR A 515 -22.43 5.98 45.34
C THR A 515 -22.31 7.15 44.37
N SER A 516 -22.60 6.88 43.10
CA SER A 516 -22.66 7.89 42.04
C SER A 516 -24.09 8.29 41.68
N ARG A 517 -24.25 9.39 40.93
CA ARG A 517 -25.53 9.90 40.42
C ARG A 517 -26.39 8.83 39.76
N VAL A 518 -25.79 7.86 39.05
CA VAL A 518 -26.48 6.78 38.33
C VAL A 518 -27.32 5.90 39.26
N HIS A 519 -26.90 5.75 40.52
CA HIS A 519 -27.62 4.94 41.50
C HIS A 519 -28.92 5.63 41.94
N LEU A 520 -28.92 6.95 42.10
CA LEU A 520 -30.04 7.70 42.67
C LEU A 520 -30.97 8.32 41.61
N TYR A 521 -30.40 8.71 40.47
CA TYR A 521 -31.07 9.39 39.37
C TYR A 521 -30.91 8.60 38.07
N SER A 522 -31.33 7.33 38.08
CA SER A 522 -31.20 6.43 36.94
C SER A 522 -32.13 6.80 35.78
N THR A 523 -31.58 6.88 34.58
CA THR A 523 -32.33 6.95 33.31
C THR A 523 -33.03 5.61 32.99
N SER A 524 -33.93 5.60 32.00
CA SER A 524 -34.64 4.37 31.59
C SER A 524 -33.70 3.21 31.23
N PHE A 525 -32.59 3.49 30.54
CA PHE A 525 -31.59 2.47 30.20
C PHE A 525 -30.79 1.99 31.42
N GLU A 526 -30.43 2.90 32.34
CA GLU A 526 -29.68 2.56 33.54
C GLU A 526 -30.52 1.73 34.52
N LYS A 527 -31.84 1.90 34.54
CA LYS A 527 -32.76 1.05 35.32
C LYS A 527 -32.69 -0.42 34.90
N MET A 528 -32.32 -0.72 33.66
CA MET A 528 -32.17 -2.11 33.21
C MET A 528 -30.90 -2.78 33.75
N ARG A 529 -29.90 -2.00 34.18
CA ARG A 529 -28.64 -2.53 34.73
C ARG A 529 -28.85 -3.03 36.16
N VAL A 530 -28.33 -4.23 36.42
CA VAL A 530 -28.37 -4.87 37.75
C VAL A 530 -27.27 -4.32 38.65
N ALA A 531 -26.07 -4.07 38.12
CA ALA A 531 -24.93 -3.63 38.92
C ALA A 531 -25.21 -2.35 39.75
N PRO A 532 -25.87 -1.29 39.22
CA PRO A 532 -26.23 -0.11 40.01
C PRO A 532 -27.41 -0.32 40.97
N ALA A 533 -28.03 -1.51 41.04
CA ALA A 533 -29.18 -1.76 41.90
C ALA A 533 -28.80 -2.15 43.34
N LEU A 534 -27.65 -2.81 43.52
CA LEU A 534 -27.18 -3.24 44.84
C LEU A 534 -26.61 -2.10 45.71
N PRO A 535 -25.78 -1.17 45.19
CA PRO A 535 -25.05 -0.23 46.04
C PRO A 535 -25.93 0.68 46.92
N ILE A 536 -27.18 0.94 46.51
CA ILE A 536 -28.13 1.74 47.30
C ILE A 536 -28.48 1.05 48.63
N PHE A 537 -28.45 -0.27 48.66
CA PHE A 537 -28.74 -1.09 49.84
C PHE A 537 -27.46 -1.58 50.54
N SER A 538 -26.33 -0.95 50.25
CA SER A 538 -25.04 -1.34 50.83
C SER A 538 -24.82 -0.73 52.22
N GLU A 539 -23.95 -1.36 53.00
CA GLU A 539 -23.51 -0.82 54.29
C GLU A 539 -22.83 0.56 54.17
N GLU A 540 -22.24 0.87 53.01
CA GLU A 540 -21.59 2.17 52.77
C GLU A 540 -22.60 3.31 52.85
N VAL A 541 -23.76 3.17 52.19
CA VAL A 541 -24.83 4.17 52.23
C VAL A 541 -25.37 4.30 53.66
N LEU A 542 -25.51 3.18 54.37
CA LEU A 542 -25.95 3.20 55.76
C LEU A 542 -24.98 3.97 56.67
N LYS A 543 -23.67 3.71 56.55
CA LYS A 543 -22.63 4.44 57.29
C LYS A 543 -22.60 5.93 56.92
N GLY A 544 -22.78 6.24 55.63
CA GLY A 544 -22.88 7.61 55.14
C GLY A 544 -24.05 8.38 55.75
N LEU A 545 -25.22 7.74 55.85
CA LEU A 545 -26.39 8.33 56.51
C LEU A 545 -26.14 8.59 58.00
N PHE A 546 -25.57 7.63 58.73
CA PHE A 546 -25.26 7.83 60.17
C PHE A 546 -24.21 8.92 60.40
N PHE A 547 -23.14 8.95 59.61
CA PHE A 547 -22.12 9.99 59.71
C PHE A 547 -22.72 11.39 59.51
N LEU A 548 -23.57 11.56 58.49
CA LEU A 548 -24.18 12.85 58.21
C LEU A 548 -25.25 13.24 59.24
N GLN A 549 -25.90 12.27 59.89
CA GLN A 549 -26.80 12.49 61.02
C GLN A 549 -26.06 12.94 62.30
N GLU A 550 -24.81 12.50 62.51
CA GLU A 550 -24.02 12.95 63.66
C GLU A 550 -23.37 14.33 63.43
N THR A 551 -23.17 14.71 62.17
CA THR A 551 -22.44 15.93 61.79
C THR A 551 -23.37 17.14 61.58
N HIS A 552 -24.68 16.92 61.38
CA HIS A 552 -25.73 17.91 61.17
C HIS A 552 -26.92 17.63 62.07
#